data_AF-A0A937HE98-F1
#
_entry.id   AF-A0A937HE98-F1
#
_cell.length_a   1.000
_cell.length_b   1.000
_cell.length_c   1.000
_cell.angle_alpha   90.00
_cell.angle_beta   90.00
_cell.angle_gamma   90.00
#
_symmetry.space_group_name_H-M   'P 1'
#
loop_
_entity.id
_entity.type
_entity.pdbx_description
1 polymer ?
#
loop_
_entity_poly.entity_id
_entity_poly.type
_entity_poly.pdbx_seq_one_letter_code
_entity_poly.pdbx_strand_id
1 'polypeptide(L)'
;MKSGFSTSWHTMLMFAALMIILAGIKAASPIVVPFILSAFIAIVCTPLIHWLDQYKIPKMISILLIVTGIVLTGFWIGSLISAAIQSFMDKLPLYQEQLLGDLEGGLLYMEQHNLAIPVDDILAYFDPGHSMTLMKNFIAGLGNVMTNSFLILLTVIFMLYESPNFAEKVHLALDDPKMRMKHIDGFLTAVKQYMAIKTLVSILTGCLIGLGTWIIGVDYPVLWG
;
A
#
# COMPACT_ATOMS: atom_id res chain seq x y z
N MET A 1 -37.81 41.30 20.88
CA MET A 1 -36.73 40.54 21.55
C MET A 1 -35.77 40.01 20.50
N LYS A 2 -34.65 40.70 20.25
CA LYS A 2 -33.57 40.16 19.42
C LYS A 2 -32.72 39.29 20.34
N SER A 3 -32.88 37.98 20.25
CA SER A 3 -32.01 37.02 20.95
C SER A 3 -30.60 37.17 20.37
N GLY A 4 -29.75 37.94 21.05
CA GLY A 4 -28.33 38.00 20.79
C GLY A 4 -27.71 36.65 21.14
N PHE A 5 -27.76 35.70 20.21
CA PHE A 5 -26.92 34.51 20.30
C PHE A 5 -25.47 34.98 20.25
N SER A 6 -24.84 34.99 21.42
CA SER A 6 -23.43 35.32 21.62
C SER A 6 -22.56 34.58 20.59
N THR A 7 -21.50 35.23 20.11
CA THR A 7 -20.46 34.61 19.27
C THR A 7 -19.96 33.28 19.86
N SER A 8 -19.98 33.15 21.19
CA SER A 8 -19.60 31.91 21.89
C SER A 8 -20.52 30.71 21.61
N TRP A 9 -21.82 30.92 21.36
CA TRP A 9 -22.75 29.84 21.01
C TRP A 9 -22.48 29.29 19.61
N HIS A 10 -22.22 30.19 18.65
CA HIS A 10 -21.90 29.80 17.28
C HIS A 10 -20.56 29.08 17.19
N THR A 11 -19.54 29.50 17.96
CA THR A 11 -18.25 28.79 17.99
C THR A 11 -18.38 27.41 18.63
N MET A 12 -19.16 27.24 19.70
CA MET A 12 -19.46 25.91 20.26
C MET A 12 -20.17 25.00 19.26
N LEU A 13 -21.16 25.51 18.53
CA LEU A 13 -21.85 24.75 17.48
C LEU A 13 -20.91 24.37 16.33
N MET A 14 -20.00 25.25 15.90
CA MET A 14 -19.00 24.93 14.89
C MET A 14 -18.05 23.82 15.35
N PHE A 15 -17.57 23.87 16.58
CA PHE A 15 -16.72 22.81 17.14
C PHE A 15 -17.47 21.48 17.26
N ALA A 16 -18.73 21.51 17.70
CA ALA A 16 -19.57 20.32 17.78
C ALA A 16 -19.81 19.71 16.39
N ALA A 17 -20.16 20.54 15.40
CA ALA A 17 -20.36 20.10 14.01
C ALA A 17 -19.07 19.52 13.42
N LEU A 18 -17.93 20.17 13.65
CA LEU A 18 -16.62 19.68 13.18
C LEU A 18 -16.26 18.33 13.80
N MET A 19 -16.48 18.15 15.11
CA MET A 19 -16.26 16.86 15.77
C MET A 19 -17.18 15.77 15.23
N ILE A 20 -18.45 16.07 14.99
CA ILE A 20 -19.41 15.12 14.40
C ILE A 20 -18.98 14.72 12.99
N ILE A 21 -18.54 15.67 12.17
CA ILE A 21 -18.06 15.40 10.81
C ILE A 21 -16.80 14.52 10.86
N LEU A 22 -15.81 14.87 11.69
CA LEU A 22 -14.56 14.10 11.82
C LEU A 22 -14.84 12.69 12.36
N ALA A 23 -15.69 12.56 13.38
CA ALA A 23 -16.10 11.27 13.92
C ALA A 23 -16.86 10.44 12.88
N GLY A 24 -17.75 11.07 12.10
CA GLY A 24 -18.47 10.44 11.00
C GLY A 24 -17.55 9.91 9.91
N ILE A 25 -16.56 10.72 9.48
CA ILE A 25 -15.55 10.30 8.50
C ILE A 25 -14.69 9.15 9.06
N LYS A 26 -14.28 9.22 10.33
CA LYS A 26 -13.51 8.15 10.98
C LYS A 26 -14.31 6.86 11.08
N ALA A 27 -15.59 6.93 11.45
CA ALA A 27 -16.49 5.78 11.48
C ALA A 27 -16.71 5.19 10.07
N ALA A 28 -16.75 6.03 9.04
CA ALA A 28 -16.86 5.62 7.64
C ALA A 28 -15.51 5.20 7.01
N SER A 29 -14.39 5.31 7.73
CA SER A 29 -13.05 5.01 7.20
C SER A 29 -12.91 3.63 6.53
N PRO A 30 -13.57 2.54 6.98
CA PRO A 30 -13.48 1.23 6.31
C PRO A 30 -14.03 1.25 4.87
N ILE A 31 -14.86 2.22 4.52
CA ILE A 31 -15.42 2.39 3.17
C ILE A 31 -14.72 3.54 2.45
N VAL A 32 -14.52 4.67 3.12
CA VAL A 32 -13.91 5.88 2.54
C VAL A 32 -12.48 5.63 2.09
N VAL A 33 -11.68 4.88 2.86
CA VAL A 33 -10.28 4.60 2.52
C VAL A 33 -10.17 3.75 1.23
N PRO A 34 -10.83 2.58 1.10
CA PRO A 34 -10.87 1.84 -0.16
C PRO A 34 -11.42 2.65 -1.33
N PHE A 35 -12.43 3.49 -1.09
CA PHE A 35 -13.01 4.33 -2.12
C PHE A 35 -11.99 5.33 -2.69
N ILE A 36 -11.31 6.09 -1.82
CA ILE A 36 -10.27 7.05 -2.24
C ILE A 36 -9.12 6.32 -2.95
N LEU A 37 -8.68 5.17 -2.44
CA LEU A 37 -7.64 4.37 -3.07
C LEU A 37 -8.07 3.89 -4.46
N SER A 38 -9.31 3.43 -4.60
CA SER A 38 -9.85 3.00 -5.90
C SER A 38 -9.99 4.14 -6.90
N ALA A 39 -10.32 5.35 -6.45
CA ALA A 39 -10.31 6.54 -7.29
C ALA A 39 -8.90 6.84 -7.81
N PHE A 40 -7.90 6.74 -6.93
CA PHE A 40 -6.50 6.90 -7.32
C PHE A 40 -6.09 5.85 -8.36
N ILE A 41 -6.35 4.55 -8.10
CA ILE A 41 -6.09 3.45 -9.03
C ILE A 41 -6.79 3.68 -10.37
N ALA A 42 -8.06 4.09 -10.35
CA ALA A 42 -8.82 4.40 -11.55
C ALA A 42 -8.15 5.49 -12.39
N ILE A 43 -7.70 6.58 -11.77
CA ILE A 43 -6.96 7.66 -12.44
C ILE A 43 -5.63 7.15 -13.03
N VAL A 44 -4.90 6.28 -12.32
CA VAL A 44 -3.67 5.63 -12.82
C VAL A 44 -3.96 4.76 -14.04
N CYS A 45 -5.08 4.04 -14.02
CA CYS A 45 -5.51 3.15 -15.09
C CYS A 45 -6.17 3.89 -16.27
N THR A 46 -6.57 5.14 -16.13
CA THR A 46 -7.13 5.97 -17.21
C THR A 46 -6.30 5.94 -18.52
N PRO A 47 -4.98 6.21 -18.53
CA PRO A 47 -4.18 6.10 -19.75
C PRO A 47 -4.21 4.69 -20.35
N LEU A 48 -4.24 3.65 -19.52
CA LEU A 48 -4.32 2.25 -19.97
C LEU A 48 -5.67 1.97 -20.66
N ILE A 49 -6.77 2.51 -20.12
CA ILE A 49 -8.11 2.43 -20.73
C ILE A 49 -8.15 3.15 -22.07
N HIS A 50 -7.61 4.36 -22.16
CA HIS A 50 -7.58 5.10 -23.43
C HIS A 50 -6.74 4.39 -24.49
N TRP A 51 -5.65 3.73 -24.10
CA TRP A 51 -4.85 2.91 -25.00
C TRP A 51 -5.63 1.69 -25.51
N LEU A 52 -6.38 1.00 -24.64
CA LEU A 52 -7.27 -0.12 -25.02
C LEU A 52 -8.43 0.34 -25.93
N ASP A 53 -8.95 1.55 -25.72
CA ASP A 53 -10.04 2.13 -26.52
C ASP A 53 -9.59 2.41 -27.98
N GLN A 54 -8.32 2.76 -28.19
CA GLN A 54 -7.75 2.89 -29.54
C GLN A 54 -7.80 1.59 -30.35
N TYR A 55 -7.83 0.43 -29.67
CA TYR A 55 -8.01 -0.89 -30.29
C TYR A 55 -9.49 -1.28 -30.47
N LYS A 56 -10.45 -0.35 -30.26
CA LYS A 56 -11.90 -0.55 -30.37
C LYS A 56 -12.45 -1.66 -29.46
N ILE A 57 -11.79 -1.91 -28.34
CA ILE A 57 -12.22 -2.91 -27.35
C ILE A 57 -13.40 -2.33 -26.55
N PRO A 58 -14.54 -3.03 -26.41
CA PRO A 58 -15.66 -2.53 -25.65
C PRO A 58 -15.29 -2.35 -24.18
N LYS A 59 -15.79 -1.26 -23.57
CA LYS A 59 -15.45 -0.80 -22.22
C LYS A 59 -15.45 -1.90 -21.14
N MET A 60 -16.42 -2.82 -21.16
CA MET A 60 -16.49 -3.95 -20.22
C MET A 60 -15.25 -4.85 -20.28
N ILE A 61 -14.76 -5.13 -21.48
CA ILE A 61 -13.58 -5.98 -21.68
C ILE A 61 -12.33 -5.25 -21.20
N SER A 62 -12.21 -3.95 -21.46
CA SER A 62 -11.09 -3.14 -20.96
C SER A 62 -11.01 -3.14 -19.44
N ILE A 63 -12.15 -2.97 -18.75
CA ILE A 63 -12.21 -3.01 -17.28
C ILE A 63 -11.82 -4.40 -16.76
N LEU A 64 -12.36 -5.46 -17.36
CA LEU A 64 -12.07 -6.83 -16.95
C LEU A 64 -10.60 -7.18 -17.14
N LEU A 65 -9.99 -6.75 -18.24
CA LEU A 65 -8.57 -6.95 -18.52
C LEU A 65 -7.68 -6.23 -17.50
N ILE A 66 -8.00 -4.99 -17.16
CA ILE A 66 -7.24 -4.20 -16.17
C ILE A 66 -7.35 -4.81 -14.78
N VAL A 67 -8.57 -5.15 -14.34
CA VAL A 67 -8.82 -5.77 -13.04
C VAL A 67 -8.10 -7.11 -12.95
N THR A 68 -8.15 -7.92 -14.01
CA THR A 68 -7.40 -9.17 -14.09
C THR A 68 -5.89 -8.93 -13.99
N GLY A 69 -5.37 -7.92 -14.69
CA GLY A 69 -3.96 -7.52 -14.59
C GLY A 69 -3.54 -7.12 -13.17
N ILE A 70 -4.35 -6.35 -12.47
CA ILE A 70 -4.12 -5.97 -11.06
C ILE A 70 -4.07 -7.21 -10.17
N VAL A 71 -5.05 -8.13 -10.29
CA VAL A 71 -5.11 -9.36 -9.50
C VAL A 71 -3.92 -10.27 -9.79
N LEU A 72 -3.56 -10.45 -11.06
CA LEU A 72 -2.41 -11.28 -11.45
C LEU A 72 -1.09 -10.72 -10.92
N THR A 73 -0.90 -9.40 -11.00
CA THR A 73 0.31 -8.75 -10.48
C THR A 73 0.38 -8.88 -8.96
N GLY A 74 -0.74 -8.69 -8.26
CA GLY A 74 -0.83 -8.91 -6.81
C GLY A 74 -0.53 -10.35 -6.40
N PHE A 75 -1.07 -11.33 -7.13
CA PHE A 75 -0.79 -12.75 -6.91
C PHE A 75 0.69 -13.08 -7.14
N TRP A 76 1.30 -12.52 -8.19
CA TRP A 76 2.72 -12.71 -8.50
C TRP A 76 3.63 -12.17 -7.38
N ILE A 77 3.36 -10.95 -6.90
CA ILE A 77 4.08 -10.36 -5.76
C ILE A 77 3.87 -11.19 -4.49
N GLY A 78 2.63 -11.60 -4.20
CA GLY A 78 2.32 -12.44 -3.04
C GLY A 78 3.07 -13.78 -3.06
N SER A 79 3.19 -14.39 -4.24
CA SER A 79 3.98 -15.62 -4.43
C SER A 79 5.46 -15.40 -4.19
N LEU A 80 6.04 -14.29 -4.67
CA LEU A 80 7.45 -13.96 -4.43
C LEU A 80 7.76 -13.79 -2.94
N ILE A 81 6.91 -13.03 -2.24
CA ILE A 81 7.05 -12.81 -0.80
C ILE A 81 6.90 -14.14 -0.03
N SER A 82 5.93 -14.97 -0.40
CA SER A 82 5.75 -16.28 0.21
C SER A 82 6.97 -17.19 0.02
N ALA A 83 7.56 -17.21 -1.16
CA ALA A 83 8.76 -18.00 -1.45
C ALA A 83 9.98 -17.49 -0.65
N ALA A 84 10.13 -16.17 -0.54
CA ALA A 84 11.17 -15.54 0.28
C ALA A 84 11.04 -15.91 1.75
N ILE A 85 9.82 -15.85 2.30
CA ILE A 85 9.57 -16.20 3.71
C ILE A 85 9.86 -17.67 3.96
N GLN A 86 9.38 -18.57 3.08
CA GLN A 86 9.67 -20.00 3.21
C GLN A 86 11.19 -20.24 3.22
N SER A 87 11.90 -19.63 2.28
CA SER A 87 13.35 -19.79 2.17
C SER A 87 14.09 -19.20 3.39
N PHE A 88 13.59 -18.10 3.96
CA PHE A 88 14.13 -17.53 5.21
C PHE A 88 13.86 -18.42 6.42
N MET A 89 12.67 -19.05 6.51
CA MET A 89 12.35 -20.01 7.56
C MET A 89 13.19 -21.29 7.47
N ASP A 90 13.50 -21.75 6.25
CA ASP A 90 14.36 -22.92 6.05
C ASP A 90 15.81 -22.62 6.45
N LYS A 91 16.28 -21.38 6.26
CA LYS A 91 17.62 -20.91 6.64
C LYS A 91 17.72 -20.40 8.08
N LEU A 92 16.62 -20.20 8.78
CA LEU A 92 16.60 -19.73 10.18
C LEU A 92 17.50 -20.55 11.12
N PRO A 93 17.46 -21.90 11.15
CA PRO A 93 18.34 -22.68 12.01
C PRO A 93 19.82 -22.52 11.65
N LEU A 94 20.14 -22.36 10.36
CA LEU A 94 21.51 -22.08 9.91
C LEU A 94 22.00 -20.69 10.37
N TYR A 95 21.14 -19.67 10.29
CA TYR A 95 21.46 -18.34 10.83
C TYR A 95 21.60 -18.37 12.35
N GLN A 96 20.83 -19.21 13.05
CA GLN A 96 20.96 -19.40 14.49
C GLN A 96 22.32 -20.01 14.86
N GLU A 97 22.76 -21.06 14.15
CA GLU A 97 24.09 -21.66 14.39
C GLU A 97 25.24 -20.68 14.07
N GLN A 98 25.15 -19.92 12.98
CA GLN A 98 26.14 -18.89 12.64
C GLN A 98 26.20 -17.77 13.67
N LEU A 99 25.04 -17.26 14.09
CA LEU A 99 24.95 -16.23 15.12
C LEU A 99 25.52 -16.72 16.44
N LEU A 100 25.24 -17.97 16.84
CA LEU A 100 25.80 -18.54 18.06
C LEU A 100 27.31 -18.75 17.97
N GLY A 101 27.83 -19.21 16.83
CA GLY A 101 29.27 -19.34 16.60
C GLY A 101 30.02 -18.00 16.64
N ASP A 102 29.45 -16.96 16.03
CA ASP A 102 30.02 -15.60 16.08
C ASP A 102 29.88 -14.98 17.48
N LEU A 103 28.78 -15.26 18.18
CA LEU A 103 28.57 -14.81 19.56
C LEU A 103 29.53 -15.50 20.53
N GLU A 104 29.82 -16.80 20.39
CA GLU A 104 30.85 -17.49 21.19
C GLU A 104 32.23 -16.83 21.01
N GLY A 105 32.58 -16.43 19.79
CA GLY A 105 33.81 -15.68 19.50
C GLY A 105 33.84 -14.29 20.15
N GLY A 106 32.70 -13.57 20.18
CA GLY A 106 32.56 -12.27 20.85
C GLY A 106 32.48 -12.37 22.38
N LEU A 107 31.88 -13.44 22.90
CA LEU A 107 31.76 -13.72 24.33
C LEU A 107 33.11 -14.04 24.94
N LEU A 108 34.00 -14.77 24.25
CA LEU A 108 35.41 -14.95 24.66
C LEU A 108 36.16 -13.62 24.83
N TYR A 109 35.83 -12.60 24.04
CA TYR A 109 36.40 -11.25 24.15
C TYR A 109 35.75 -10.43 25.30
N MET A 110 34.48 -10.70 25.61
CA MET A 110 33.73 -10.03 26.70
C MET A 110 33.93 -10.69 28.07
N GLU A 111 34.22 -11.99 28.12
CA GLU A 111 34.56 -12.72 29.34
C GLU A 111 35.89 -12.21 29.93
N GLN A 112 36.83 -11.80 29.06
CA GLN A 112 38.05 -11.07 29.46
C GLN A 112 37.78 -9.67 30.07
N HIS A 113 36.54 -9.17 30.01
CA HIS A 113 36.10 -7.90 30.60
C HIS A 113 35.01 -8.05 31.67
N ASN A 114 34.81 -9.25 32.23
CA ASN A 114 33.91 -9.52 33.37
C ASN A 114 32.43 -9.13 33.17
N LEU A 115 31.94 -9.13 31.93
CA LEU A 115 30.51 -8.91 31.63
C LEU A 115 29.85 -10.26 31.31
N ALA A 116 29.28 -10.92 32.32
CA ALA A 116 28.49 -12.14 32.13
C ALA A 116 27.11 -11.77 31.57
N ILE A 117 26.92 -11.93 30.26
CA ILE A 117 25.62 -11.80 29.60
C ILE A 117 24.97 -13.18 29.55
N PRO A 118 23.72 -13.36 30.04
CA PRO A 118 23.01 -14.63 29.93
C PRO A 118 22.61 -14.88 28.47
N VAL A 119 23.37 -15.72 27.78
CA VAL A 119 23.14 -16.13 26.40
C VAL A 119 21.87 -16.99 26.28
N ASP A 120 21.51 -17.66 27.37
CA ASP A 120 20.33 -18.53 27.48
C ASP A 120 19.01 -17.76 27.28
N ASP A 121 18.93 -16.50 27.72
CA ASP A 121 17.74 -15.65 27.54
C ASP A 121 17.57 -15.19 26.07
N ILE A 122 18.67 -15.05 25.33
CA ILE A 122 18.64 -14.69 23.90
C ILE A 122 18.24 -15.91 23.07
N LEU A 123 18.73 -17.09 23.44
CA LEU A 123 18.34 -18.37 22.84
C LEU A 123 16.86 -18.70 23.05
N ALA A 124 16.29 -18.34 24.21
CA ALA A 124 14.86 -18.50 24.48
C ALA A 124 13.95 -17.63 23.60
N TYR A 125 14.44 -16.49 23.08
CA TYR A 125 13.71 -15.66 22.11
C TYR A 125 13.72 -16.24 20.68
N PHE A 126 14.64 -17.16 20.38
CA PHE A 126 14.76 -17.87 19.09
C PHE A 126 14.10 -19.26 19.11
N ASP A 127 13.19 -19.52 20.05
CA ASP A 127 12.40 -20.76 20.10
C ASP A 127 11.40 -20.84 18.92
N PRO A 128 11.18 -22.02 18.28
CA PRO A 128 10.15 -22.25 17.26
C PRO A 128 8.73 -21.74 17.59
N GLY A 129 8.40 -21.48 18.86
CA GLY A 129 7.14 -20.82 19.25
C GLY A 129 6.99 -19.38 18.71
N HIS A 130 8.08 -18.60 18.66
CA HIS A 130 8.06 -17.23 18.15
C HIS A 130 7.98 -17.17 16.62
N SER A 131 8.71 -18.04 15.92
CA SER A 131 8.64 -18.14 14.46
C SER A 131 7.23 -18.55 13.97
N MET A 132 6.58 -19.47 14.68
CA MET A 132 5.19 -19.86 14.41
C MET A 132 4.21 -18.68 14.61
N THR A 133 4.46 -17.81 15.59
CA THR A 133 3.64 -16.60 15.81
C THR A 133 3.84 -15.56 14.71
N LEU A 134 5.08 -15.37 14.25
CA LEU A 134 5.38 -14.52 13.09
C LEU A 134 4.66 -15.03 11.84
N MET A 135 4.67 -16.35 11.61
CA MET A 135 3.94 -16.98 10.50
C MET A 135 2.43 -16.76 10.60
N LYS A 136 1.84 -16.97 11.80
CA LYS A 136 0.40 -16.72 12.03
C LYS A 136 0.03 -15.25 11.75
N ASN A 137 0.84 -14.30 12.23
CA ASN A 137 0.60 -12.88 12.00
C ASN A 137 0.75 -12.51 10.52
N PHE A 138 1.69 -13.13 9.81
CA PHE A 138 1.86 -12.93 8.37
C PHE A 138 0.66 -13.48 7.58
N ILE A 139 0.22 -14.72 7.87
CA ILE A 139 -0.97 -15.33 7.26
C ILE A 139 -2.22 -14.49 7.56
N ALA A 140 -2.39 -14.03 8.81
CA ALA A 140 -3.48 -13.15 9.18
C ALA A 140 -3.41 -11.81 8.43
N GLY A 141 -2.20 -11.25 8.27
CA GLY A 141 -1.94 -10.05 7.49
C GLY A 141 -2.32 -10.22 6.01
N LEU A 142 -1.92 -11.33 5.38
CA LEU A 142 -2.30 -11.67 4.01
C LEU A 142 -3.82 -11.85 3.87
N GLY A 143 -4.47 -12.53 4.82
CA GLY A 143 -5.92 -12.68 4.85
C GLY A 143 -6.64 -11.34 4.97
N ASN A 144 -6.11 -10.42 5.77
CA ASN A 144 -6.64 -9.07 5.90
C ASN A 144 -6.43 -8.27 4.61
N VAL A 145 -5.25 -8.33 3.99
CA VAL A 145 -5.00 -7.71 2.68
C VAL A 145 -5.93 -8.27 1.62
N MET A 146 -6.18 -9.58 1.59
CA MET A 146 -7.10 -10.22 0.64
C MET A 146 -8.54 -9.71 0.83
N THR A 147 -8.99 -9.60 2.09
CA THR A 147 -10.32 -9.10 2.43
C THR A 147 -10.50 -7.63 2.05
N ASN A 148 -9.52 -6.79 2.37
CA ASN A 148 -9.55 -5.36 1.99
C ASN A 148 -9.41 -5.18 0.47
N SER A 149 -8.56 -5.97 -0.17
CA SER A 149 -8.37 -5.97 -1.62
C SER A 149 -9.67 -6.29 -2.36
N PHE A 150 -10.49 -7.19 -1.83
CA PHE A 150 -11.80 -7.47 -2.44
C PHE A 150 -12.68 -6.22 -2.53
N LEU A 151 -12.82 -5.46 -1.42
CA LEU A 151 -13.57 -4.20 -1.41
C LEU A 151 -12.95 -3.17 -2.36
N ILE A 152 -11.62 -3.02 -2.33
CA ILE A 152 -10.89 -2.11 -3.22
C ILE A 152 -11.12 -2.48 -4.69
N LEU A 153 -11.02 -3.76 -5.05
CA LEU A 153 -11.23 -4.23 -6.42
C LEU A 153 -12.67 -3.98 -6.87
N LEU A 154 -13.65 -4.26 -6.02
CA LEU A 154 -15.04 -3.98 -6.30
C LEU A 154 -15.27 -2.47 -6.53
N THR A 155 -14.73 -1.60 -5.68
CA THR A 155 -14.85 -0.15 -5.88
C THR A 155 -14.06 0.34 -7.09
N VAL A 156 -12.91 -0.26 -7.42
CA VAL A 156 -12.17 0.03 -8.67
C VAL A 156 -13.03 -0.33 -9.88
N ILE A 157 -13.68 -1.50 -9.90
CA ILE A 157 -14.58 -1.89 -11.00
C ILE A 157 -15.69 -0.85 -11.17
N PHE A 158 -16.36 -0.46 -10.09
CA PHE A 158 -17.39 0.58 -10.12
C PHE A 158 -16.84 1.92 -10.60
N MET A 159 -15.69 2.37 -10.08
CA MET A 159 -15.06 3.63 -10.46
C MET A 159 -14.62 3.63 -11.92
N LEU A 160 -14.05 2.53 -12.44
CA LEU A 160 -13.67 2.40 -13.85
C LEU A 160 -14.89 2.31 -14.77
N TYR A 161 -15.95 1.65 -14.32
CA TYR A 161 -17.22 1.61 -15.04
C TYR A 161 -17.87 2.99 -15.11
N GLU A 162 -17.83 3.77 -14.03
CA GLU A 162 -18.41 5.11 -13.99
C GLU A 162 -17.47 6.19 -14.56
N SER A 163 -16.16 5.91 -14.68
CA SER A 163 -15.11 6.89 -15.02
C SER A 163 -15.40 7.79 -16.23
N PRO A 164 -15.90 7.29 -17.38
CA PRO A 164 -16.24 8.15 -18.52
C PRO A 164 -17.42 9.10 -18.24
N ASN A 165 -18.36 8.69 -17.38
CA ASN A 165 -19.56 9.44 -17.06
C ASN A 165 -19.36 10.34 -15.85
N PHE A 166 -18.32 10.13 -15.04
CA PHE A 166 -18.07 10.91 -13.83
C PHE A 166 -17.70 12.36 -14.17
N ALA A 167 -16.81 12.57 -15.15
CA ALA A 167 -16.46 13.91 -15.63
C ALA A 167 -17.68 14.63 -16.24
N GLU A 168 -18.52 13.91 -16.98
CA GLU A 168 -19.73 14.44 -17.62
C GLU A 168 -20.85 14.73 -16.61
N LYS A 169 -21.04 13.89 -15.58
CA LYS A 169 -22.02 14.11 -14.50
C LYS A 169 -21.60 15.23 -13.56
N VAL A 170 -20.31 15.35 -13.24
CA VAL A 170 -19.75 16.51 -12.54
C VAL A 170 -19.94 17.77 -13.38
N HIS A 171 -19.77 17.68 -14.70
CA HIS A 171 -20.00 18.79 -15.63
C HIS A 171 -21.46 19.24 -15.67
N LEU A 172 -22.42 18.31 -15.65
CA LEU A 172 -23.86 18.62 -15.60
C LEU A 172 -24.33 19.14 -14.23
N ALA A 173 -23.60 18.83 -13.15
CA ALA A 173 -23.91 19.28 -11.79
C ALA A 173 -23.28 20.63 -11.43
N LEU A 174 -22.38 21.19 -12.25
CA LEU A 174 -21.72 22.48 -12.01
C LEU A 174 -22.09 23.50 -13.10
N ASP A 175 -22.79 24.57 -12.68
CA ASP A 175 -23.33 25.69 -13.49
C ASP A 175 -22.31 26.53 -14.30
N ASP A 176 -21.00 26.22 -14.28
CA ASP A 176 -19.99 27.02 -15.00
C ASP A 176 -18.90 26.17 -15.70
N PRO A 177 -19.13 25.77 -16.96
CA PRO A 177 -18.39 24.70 -17.63
C PRO A 177 -17.00 25.07 -18.16
N LYS A 178 -16.64 26.36 -18.35
CA LYS A 178 -15.39 26.72 -19.07
C LYS A 178 -14.20 27.10 -18.18
N MET A 179 -14.42 27.75 -17.03
CA MET A 179 -13.34 28.27 -16.17
C MET A 179 -12.72 27.23 -15.24
N ARG A 180 -13.47 26.17 -14.87
CA ARG A 180 -12.99 25.12 -13.95
C ARG A 180 -12.40 23.89 -14.66
N MET A 181 -12.67 23.72 -15.96
CA MET A 181 -12.11 22.65 -16.81
C MET A 181 -10.59 22.68 -16.83
N LYS A 182 -10.00 23.88 -16.96
CA LYS A 182 -8.54 24.07 -17.03
C LYS A 182 -7.81 23.60 -15.77
N HIS A 183 -8.47 23.67 -14.60
CA HIS A 183 -7.91 23.21 -13.33
C HIS A 183 -7.98 21.69 -13.17
N ILE A 184 -9.08 21.05 -13.59
CA ILE A 184 -9.22 19.59 -13.56
C ILE A 184 -8.27 18.95 -14.58
N ASP A 185 -8.20 19.46 -15.80
CA ASP A 185 -7.30 18.96 -16.84
C ASP A 185 -5.83 19.17 -16.45
N GLY A 186 -5.51 20.32 -15.84
CA GLY A 186 -4.19 20.61 -15.28
C GLY A 186 -3.82 19.64 -14.16
N PHE A 187 -4.74 19.35 -13.24
CA PHE A 187 -4.54 18.37 -12.18
C PHE A 187 -4.34 16.96 -12.73
N LEU A 188 -5.21 16.50 -13.64
CA LEU A 188 -5.08 15.18 -14.27
C LEU A 188 -3.77 15.04 -15.05
N THR A 189 -3.31 16.11 -15.70
CA THR A 189 -2.03 16.13 -16.42
C THR A 189 -0.85 16.10 -15.47
N ALA A 190 -0.88 16.89 -14.39
CA ALA A 190 0.13 16.87 -13.35
C ALA A 190 0.23 15.50 -12.67
N VAL A 191 -0.92 14.88 -12.36
CA VAL A 191 -0.99 13.53 -11.79
C VAL A 191 -0.41 12.50 -12.76
N LYS A 192 -0.75 12.56 -14.06
CA LYS A 192 -0.17 11.69 -15.10
C LYS A 192 1.34 11.83 -15.19
N GLN A 193 1.86 13.06 -15.22
CA GLN A 193 3.29 13.33 -15.38
C GLN A 193 4.08 12.94 -14.12
N TYR A 194 3.55 13.25 -12.94
CA TYR A 194 4.11 12.83 -11.67
C TYR A 194 4.17 11.31 -11.55
N MET A 195 3.10 10.61 -11.95
CA MET A 195 3.09 9.14 -11.92
C MET A 195 4.09 8.53 -12.89
N ALA A 196 4.20 9.05 -14.13
CA ALA A 196 5.20 8.55 -15.08
C ALA A 196 6.63 8.71 -14.54
N ILE A 197 6.95 9.87 -13.96
CA ILE A 197 8.25 10.13 -13.33
C ILE A 197 8.47 9.19 -12.15
N LYS A 198 7.48 9.04 -11.27
CA LYS A 198 7.59 8.18 -10.08
C LYS A 198 7.77 6.71 -10.46
N THR A 199 7.06 6.22 -11.46
CA THR A 199 7.21 4.84 -11.96
C THR A 199 8.62 4.63 -12.52
N LEU A 200 9.13 5.56 -13.34
CA LEU A 200 10.47 5.44 -13.91
C LEU A 200 11.55 5.48 -12.81
N VAL A 201 11.44 6.41 -11.86
CA VAL A 201 12.36 6.51 -10.72
C VAL A 201 12.28 5.25 -9.85
N SER A 202 11.08 4.71 -9.62
CA SER A 202 10.90 3.49 -8.82
C SER A 202 11.53 2.27 -9.48
N ILE A 203 11.35 2.10 -10.80
CA ILE A 203 11.97 1.01 -11.56
C ILE A 203 13.50 1.14 -11.54
N LEU A 204 14.01 2.35 -11.72
CA LEU A 204 15.45 2.60 -11.73
C LEU A 204 16.07 2.35 -10.36
N THR A 205 15.45 2.89 -9.31
CA THR A 205 15.88 2.68 -7.92
C THR A 205 15.85 1.19 -7.58
N GLY A 206 14.78 0.50 -7.95
CA GLY A 206 14.63 -0.93 -7.73
C GLY A 206 15.70 -1.76 -8.44
N CYS A 207 15.94 -1.48 -9.71
CA CYS A 207 16.98 -2.16 -10.49
C CYS A 207 18.39 -1.92 -9.91
N LEU A 208 18.69 -0.68 -9.47
CA LEU A 208 19.96 -0.38 -8.82
C LEU A 208 20.15 -1.13 -7.50
N ILE A 209 19.13 -1.15 -6.64
CA ILE A 209 19.21 -1.85 -5.35
C ILE A 209 19.27 -3.36 -5.55
N GLY A 210 18.47 -3.90 -6.48
CA GLY A 210 18.48 -5.32 -6.84
C GLY A 210 19.82 -5.78 -7.41
N LEU A 211 20.42 -5.01 -8.32
CA LEU A 211 21.76 -5.32 -8.84
C LEU A 211 22.84 -5.17 -7.77
N GLY A 212 22.74 -4.14 -6.91
CA GLY A 212 23.70 -3.92 -5.83
C GLY A 212 23.71 -5.08 -4.82
N THR A 213 22.53 -5.52 -4.38
CA THR A 213 22.40 -6.66 -3.46
C THR A 213 22.83 -7.97 -4.09
N TRP A 214 22.57 -8.16 -5.39
CA TRP A 214 23.06 -9.32 -6.13
C TRP A 214 24.58 -9.38 -6.22
N ILE A 215 25.25 -8.25 -6.48
CA ILE A 215 26.73 -8.16 -6.52
C ILE A 215 27.35 -8.40 -5.15
N ILE A 216 26.73 -7.90 -4.08
CA ILE A 216 27.22 -8.08 -2.69
C ILE A 216 26.97 -9.53 -2.21
N GLY A 217 26.15 -10.31 -2.92
CA GLY A 217 25.80 -11.68 -2.53
C GLY A 217 24.80 -11.75 -1.38
N VAL A 218 24.01 -10.68 -1.17
CA VAL A 218 22.94 -10.66 -0.16
C VAL A 218 21.80 -11.57 -0.63
N ASP A 219 21.30 -12.39 0.28
CA ASP A 219 20.15 -13.24 0.02
C ASP A 219 18.91 -12.40 -0.39
N TYR A 220 18.16 -12.90 -1.37
CA TYR A 220 16.92 -12.32 -1.92
C TYR A 220 17.03 -10.90 -2.55
N PRO A 221 17.88 -10.69 -3.57
CA PRO A 221 18.04 -9.37 -4.22
C PRO A 221 16.73 -8.76 -4.75
N VAL A 222 15.82 -9.61 -5.23
CA VAL A 222 14.51 -9.22 -5.81
C VAL A 222 13.54 -8.65 -4.76
N LEU A 223 13.75 -8.91 -3.46
CA LEU A 223 12.92 -8.32 -2.41
C LEU A 223 13.34 -6.89 -2.06
N TRP A 224 14.61 -6.56 -2.32
CA TRP A 224 15.19 -5.27 -1.96
C TRP A 224 15.06 -4.23 -3.08
N GLY A 225 14.84 -4.69 -4.32
CA GLY A 225 14.59 -3.87 -5.51
C GLY A 225 13.11 -3.72 -5.86
#